data_AF-A0A2R6AV26-F1
#
_entry.id   AF-A0A2R6AV26-F1
#
_cell.length_a   1.000
_cell.length_b   1.000
_cell.length_c   1.000
_cell.angle_alpha   90.00
_cell.angle_beta   90.00
_cell.angle_gamma   90.00
#
_symmetry.space_group_name_H-M   'P 1'
#
loop_
_entity.id
_entity.type
_entity.pdbx_description
1 polymer ?
#
loop_
_entity_poly.entity_id
_entity_poly.type
_entity_poly.pdbx_seq_one_letter_code
_entity_poly.pdbx_strand_id
1 'polypeptide(L)'
;MIGVRKYIKLPVPISVDSEVLVAEKSLGWLSLAEGVVFDCDGVLVDSRESYGRAVVESVRFIFNRLGIRDYSPLVDQGQVDDLKATGHFNNSVDIARILLLLGFLGLPEKEGRLLGEAIRAARSEGQDREPSRILESVASRVQLGGVEVRPPSVASVLSRMRVKEPGYVAFRRSLEETLRGLAIERGLGSDYSAYAEFIGETGSYGVGLAETVFSDIYYGPLVSEFKGSGPYFNLGGGLYTKETRSIREETLRRLSEIYGAEKLAVVTGRNRRLAMLTIGGLYKHFNDRASVFIADEIMGGAPPTIQKPSPYGIIKSASDMGVPTLIYVGDSAEDIAMAQNASEFGIRNTL
;
A
#
# COMPACT_ATOMS: atom_id res chain seq x y z
N MET A 1 20.16 4.42 -24.36
CA MET A 1 20.93 5.18 -23.36
C MET A 1 19.94 5.95 -22.51
N ILE A 2 19.70 5.51 -21.26
CA ILE A 2 18.85 6.24 -20.32
C ILE A 2 19.68 7.43 -19.84
N GLY A 3 19.33 8.64 -20.30
CA GLY A 3 20.04 9.85 -19.92
C GLY A 3 20.03 10.04 -18.41
N VAL A 4 21.20 10.23 -17.81
CA VAL A 4 21.34 10.57 -16.39
C VAL A 4 20.61 11.90 -16.17
N ARG A 5 19.44 11.85 -15.53
CA ARG A 5 18.66 13.04 -15.20
C ARG A 5 19.32 13.76 -14.03
N LYS A 6 19.57 15.06 -14.18
CA LYS A 6 20.07 15.93 -13.12
C LYS A 6 18.89 16.46 -12.30
N TYR A 7 18.96 16.26 -11.00
CA TYR A 7 18.06 16.83 -10.01
C TYR A 7 18.83 17.89 -9.23
N ILE A 8 18.17 19.02 -8.97
CA ILE A 8 18.68 20.09 -8.13
C ILE A 8 18.01 19.96 -6.78
N LYS A 9 18.82 19.94 -5.73
CA LYS A 9 18.35 20.09 -4.35
C LYS A 9 18.04 21.56 -4.12
N LEU A 10 16.77 21.88 -3.91
CA LEU A 10 16.36 23.22 -3.51
C LEU A 10 16.23 23.26 -1.98
N PRO A 11 16.90 24.21 -1.31
CA PRO A 11 16.69 24.44 0.11
C PRO A 11 15.28 25.00 0.33
N VAL A 12 14.51 24.39 1.21
CA VAL A 12 13.15 24.82 1.50
C VAL A 12 13.11 25.53 2.86
N PRO A 13 12.62 26.78 2.95
CA PRO A 13 12.62 27.56 4.20
C PRO A 13 11.48 27.15 5.14
N ILE A 14 11.16 25.85 5.23
CA ILE A 14 10.03 25.32 6.01
C ILE A 14 10.52 24.50 7.22
N SER A 15 11.74 23.94 7.17
CA SER A 15 12.50 23.42 8.32
C SER A 15 14.01 23.37 7.99
N VAL A 16 14.86 23.29 9.02
CA VAL A 16 16.33 23.45 8.90
C VAL A 16 17.00 22.33 8.08
N ASP A 17 16.30 21.23 7.79
CA ASP A 17 16.86 20.06 7.10
C ASP A 17 15.99 19.49 5.95
N SER A 18 15.01 20.23 5.42
CA SER A 18 14.19 19.76 4.30
C SER A 18 14.72 20.23 2.93
N GLU A 19 15.24 19.28 2.14
CA GLU A 19 15.61 19.47 0.74
C GLU A 19 14.48 18.93 -0.18
N VAL A 20 14.11 19.70 -1.21
CA VAL A 20 13.22 19.19 -2.28
C VAL A 20 14.05 18.93 -3.52
N LEU A 21 13.86 17.76 -4.13
CA LEU A 21 14.49 17.39 -5.39
C LEU A 21 13.62 17.84 -6.55
N VAL A 22 14.07 18.86 -7.28
CA VAL A 22 13.42 19.31 -8.52
C VAL A 22 14.28 18.88 -9.70
N ALA A 23 13.68 18.28 -10.73
CA ALA A 23 14.42 18.00 -11.96
C ALA A 23 14.91 19.33 -12.57
N GLU A 24 16.20 19.46 -12.91
CA GLU A 24 16.80 20.73 -13.37
C GLU A 24 16.04 21.35 -14.55
N LYS A 25 15.59 20.51 -15.47
CA LYS A 25 14.78 20.89 -16.63
C LYS A 25 13.41 21.49 -16.29
N SER A 26 12.93 21.30 -15.06
CA SER A 26 11.60 21.71 -14.59
C SER A 26 11.59 23.14 -14.01
N LEU A 27 12.75 23.71 -13.66
CA LEU A 27 12.84 25.05 -13.05
C LEU A 27 12.20 26.16 -13.89
N GLY A 28 12.40 26.14 -15.21
CA GLY A 28 11.79 27.12 -16.12
C GLY A 28 10.27 26.97 -16.28
N TRP A 29 9.70 25.82 -15.88
CA TRP A 29 8.27 25.54 -15.98
C TRP A 29 7.51 25.85 -14.71
N LEU A 30 8.18 25.88 -13.55
CA LEU A 30 7.55 26.22 -12.26
C LEU A 30 6.88 27.60 -12.30
N SER A 31 7.46 28.56 -13.02
CA SER A 31 6.87 29.90 -13.21
C SER A 31 5.71 29.94 -14.20
N LEU A 32 5.50 28.87 -14.97
CA LEU A 32 4.42 28.77 -15.97
C LEU A 32 3.23 27.97 -15.46
N ALA A 33 3.37 27.26 -14.35
CA ALA A 33 2.28 26.46 -13.80
C ALA A 33 1.09 27.34 -13.40
N GLU A 34 -0.11 26.87 -13.71
CA GLU A 34 -1.37 27.59 -13.45
C GLU A 34 -2.17 26.95 -12.31
N GLY A 35 -1.67 25.84 -11.75
CA GLY A 35 -2.27 25.18 -10.59
C GLY A 35 -1.33 24.17 -9.94
N VAL A 36 -1.75 23.65 -8.78
CA VAL A 36 -1.00 22.67 -8.00
C VAL A 36 -1.92 21.53 -7.58
N VAL A 37 -1.48 20.31 -7.84
CA VAL A 37 -2.16 19.09 -7.46
C VAL A 37 -1.29 18.36 -6.45
N PHE A 38 -1.89 17.93 -5.34
CA PHE A 38 -1.19 17.25 -4.26
C PHE A 38 -1.62 15.80 -4.19
N ASP A 39 -0.68 14.88 -3.98
CA ASP A 39 -1.00 13.63 -3.33
C ASP A 39 -1.42 13.87 -1.87
N CYS A 40 -2.15 12.92 -1.30
CA CYS A 40 -2.51 12.95 0.12
C CYS A 40 -1.41 12.33 0.99
N ASP A 41 -1.10 11.06 0.76
CA ASP A 41 -0.13 10.30 1.57
C ASP A 41 1.29 10.81 1.33
N GLY A 42 2.09 10.92 2.39
CA GLY A 42 3.47 11.41 2.32
C GLY A 42 3.62 12.91 2.03
N VAL A 43 2.57 13.58 1.54
CA VAL A 43 2.59 15.00 1.15
C VAL A 43 1.72 15.86 2.08
N LEU A 44 0.40 15.61 2.09
CA LEU A 44 -0.54 16.32 2.98
C LEU A 44 -0.66 15.64 4.34
N VAL A 45 -0.47 14.32 4.37
CA VAL A 45 -0.65 13.43 5.51
C VAL A 45 0.63 12.65 5.79
N ASP A 46 1.02 12.61 7.06
CA ASP A 46 2.06 11.71 7.55
C ASP A 46 1.42 10.38 7.95
N SER A 47 1.68 9.35 7.14
CA SER A 47 1.16 7.99 7.29
C SER A 47 2.20 6.99 7.81
N ARG A 48 3.35 7.45 8.30
CA ARG A 48 4.45 6.58 8.76
C ARG A 48 4.01 5.62 9.87
N GLU A 49 3.16 6.08 10.78
CA GLU A 49 2.62 5.28 11.89
C GLU A 49 1.34 4.49 11.54
N SER A 50 0.90 4.50 10.28
CA SER A 50 -0.34 3.84 9.84
C SER A 50 -0.09 2.61 8.96
N TYR A 51 0.10 2.76 7.64
CA TYR A 51 0.14 1.64 6.69
C TYR A 51 1.26 0.64 6.95
N GLY A 52 2.51 1.11 7.11
CA GLY A 52 3.66 0.23 7.38
C GLY A 52 3.49 -0.52 8.69
N ARG A 53 3.01 0.18 9.72
CA ARG A 53 2.67 -0.41 11.01
C ARG A 53 1.53 -1.42 10.91
N ALA A 54 0.51 -1.18 10.11
CA ALA A 54 -0.59 -2.11 9.87
C ALA A 54 -0.10 -3.41 9.22
N VAL A 55 0.87 -3.34 8.29
CA VAL A 55 1.53 -4.54 7.73
C VAL A 55 2.19 -5.35 8.83
N VAL A 56 3.06 -4.71 9.61
CA VAL A 56 3.80 -5.34 10.71
C VAL A 56 2.85 -5.96 11.74
N GLU A 57 1.85 -5.21 12.20
CA GLU A 57 0.88 -5.69 13.20
C GLU A 57 0.00 -6.83 12.66
N SER A 58 -0.34 -6.83 11.36
CA SER A 58 -1.10 -7.92 10.72
C SER A 58 -0.33 -9.23 10.71
N VAL A 59 0.93 -9.18 10.28
CA VAL A 59 1.79 -10.37 10.22
C VAL A 59 2.02 -10.91 11.63
N ARG A 60 2.33 -10.03 12.60
CA ARG A 60 2.49 -10.41 14.01
C ARG A 60 1.24 -11.06 14.59
N PHE A 61 0.07 -10.47 14.35
CA PHE A 61 -1.19 -10.99 14.86
C PHE A 61 -1.45 -12.41 14.36
N ILE A 62 -1.34 -12.64 13.04
CA ILE A 62 -1.59 -13.95 12.44
C ILE A 62 -0.58 -14.98 12.96
N PHE A 63 0.72 -14.67 12.95
CA PHE A 63 1.76 -15.58 13.45
C PHE A 63 1.59 -15.92 14.92
N ASN A 64 1.36 -14.93 15.77
CA ASN A 64 1.12 -15.15 17.20
C ASN A 64 -0.08 -16.08 17.42
N ARG A 65 -1.16 -15.90 16.64
CA ARG A 65 -2.35 -16.76 16.75
C ARG A 65 -2.08 -18.19 16.30
N LEU A 66 -1.21 -18.38 15.30
CA LEU A 66 -0.76 -19.70 14.85
C LEU A 66 0.33 -20.32 15.74
N GLY A 67 0.78 -19.66 16.81
CA GLY A 67 1.81 -20.17 17.73
C GLY A 67 3.26 -19.93 17.29
N ILE A 68 3.45 -19.16 16.23
CA ILE A 68 4.77 -18.74 15.73
C ILE A 68 5.19 -17.51 16.54
N ARG A 69 6.33 -17.57 17.24
CA ARG A 69 6.72 -16.53 18.22
C ARG A 69 8.05 -15.84 17.95
N ASP A 70 8.97 -16.49 17.23
CA ASP A 70 10.22 -15.85 16.83
C ASP A 70 10.25 -15.64 15.31
N TYR A 71 9.84 -14.44 14.92
CA TYR A 71 9.76 -13.95 13.55
C TYR A 71 10.46 -12.59 13.40
N SER A 72 11.32 -12.24 14.37
CA SER A 72 12.10 -11.00 14.39
C SER A 72 12.90 -10.78 13.09
N PRO A 73 13.46 -11.82 12.43
CA PRO A 73 14.14 -11.67 11.14
C PRO A 73 13.23 -11.32 9.95
N LEU A 74 11.91 -11.45 10.10
CA LEU A 74 10.95 -11.30 9.01
C LEU A 74 10.05 -10.07 9.13
N VAL A 75 9.74 -9.65 10.36
CA VAL A 75 8.68 -8.68 10.63
C VAL A 75 9.23 -7.43 11.31
N ASP A 76 9.96 -6.66 10.51
CA ASP A 76 10.35 -5.29 10.80
C ASP A 76 9.95 -4.32 9.67
N GLN A 77 10.13 -3.03 9.91
CA GLN A 77 9.86 -2.01 8.91
C GLN A 77 10.84 -2.09 7.72
N GLY A 78 12.06 -2.59 7.93
CA GLY A 78 13.06 -2.72 6.89
C GLY A 78 12.65 -3.68 5.77
N GLN A 79 12.03 -4.81 6.10
CA GLN A 79 11.51 -5.75 5.08
C GLN A 79 10.33 -5.16 4.28
N VAL A 80 9.49 -4.34 4.92
CA VAL A 80 8.43 -3.60 4.22
C VAL A 80 9.05 -2.61 3.23
N ASP A 81 10.10 -1.90 3.65
CA ASP A 81 10.80 -0.91 2.84
C ASP A 81 11.58 -1.58 1.68
N ASP A 82 12.21 -2.74 1.90
CA ASP A 82 12.87 -3.54 0.86
C ASP A 82 11.90 -3.95 -0.24
N LEU A 83 10.69 -4.40 0.12
CA LEU A 83 9.66 -4.76 -0.85
C LEU A 83 9.16 -3.53 -1.60
N LYS A 84 8.92 -2.40 -0.92
CA LYS A 84 8.56 -1.13 -1.57
C LYS A 84 9.66 -0.64 -2.52
N ALA A 85 10.94 -0.78 -2.15
CA ALA A 85 12.09 -0.37 -2.95
C ALA A 85 12.21 -1.11 -4.29
N THR A 86 11.52 -2.25 -4.46
CA THR A 86 11.40 -2.90 -5.78
C THR A 86 10.63 -2.05 -6.80
N GLY A 87 9.88 -1.03 -6.36
CA GLY A 87 9.02 -0.20 -7.20
C GLY A 87 7.76 -0.92 -7.68
N HIS A 88 7.55 -2.17 -7.25
CA HIS A 88 6.39 -2.97 -7.61
C HIS A 88 5.40 -3.13 -6.44
N PHE A 89 5.84 -3.17 -5.18
CA PHE A 89 4.93 -3.36 -4.05
C PHE A 89 4.41 -2.05 -3.44
N ASN A 90 3.37 -1.47 -4.04
CA ASN A 90 2.71 -0.27 -3.48
C ASN A 90 1.52 -0.62 -2.57
N ASN A 91 0.94 -1.81 -2.70
CA ASN A 91 -0.17 -2.25 -1.86
C ASN A 91 0.34 -2.91 -0.57
N SER A 92 -0.08 -2.36 0.58
CA SER A 92 0.34 -2.83 1.90
C SER A 92 -0.17 -4.24 2.25
N VAL A 93 -1.35 -4.63 1.76
CA VAL A 93 -1.88 -5.98 1.98
C VAL A 93 -1.06 -7.01 1.20
N ASP A 94 -0.65 -6.68 -0.02
CA ASP A 94 0.22 -7.55 -0.81
C ASP A 94 1.57 -7.75 -0.11
N ILE A 95 2.15 -6.70 0.50
CA ILE A 95 3.35 -6.83 1.32
C ILE A 95 3.09 -7.77 2.51
N ALA A 96 2.01 -7.56 3.27
CA ALA A 96 1.66 -8.43 4.40
C ALA A 96 1.52 -9.90 3.97
N ARG A 97 0.84 -10.15 2.84
CA ARG A 97 0.71 -11.49 2.25
C ARG A 97 2.07 -12.09 1.91
N ILE A 98 2.94 -11.37 1.22
CA ILE A 98 4.28 -11.87 0.86
C ILE A 98 5.10 -12.20 2.11
N LEU A 99 5.07 -11.36 3.14
CA LEU A 99 5.75 -11.63 4.40
C LEU A 99 5.19 -12.88 5.10
N LEU A 100 3.86 -13.07 5.10
CA LEU A 100 3.23 -14.29 5.63
C LEU A 100 3.66 -15.55 4.87
N LEU A 101 3.76 -15.47 3.54
CA LEU A 101 4.19 -16.59 2.67
C LEU A 101 5.67 -16.91 2.85
N LEU A 102 6.54 -15.88 2.94
CA LEU A 102 7.95 -16.04 3.30
C LEU A 102 8.10 -16.70 4.67
N GLY A 103 7.24 -16.33 5.63
CA GLY A 103 7.26 -16.92 6.96
C GLY A 103 6.96 -18.41 6.94
N PHE A 104 6.02 -18.86 6.11
CA PHE A 104 5.80 -20.29 5.90
C PHE A 104 7.06 -20.99 5.38
N LEU A 105 7.76 -20.39 4.41
CA LEU A 105 9.03 -20.92 3.91
C LEU A 105 10.16 -20.91 4.94
N GLY A 106 10.02 -20.19 6.05
CA GLY A 106 10.96 -20.21 7.15
C GLY A 106 10.62 -21.23 8.24
N LEU A 107 9.44 -21.88 8.19
CA LEU A 107 9.07 -22.91 9.16
C LEU A 107 9.88 -24.20 8.91
N PRO A 108 10.24 -24.95 9.97
CA PRO A 108 10.75 -26.31 9.78
C PRO A 108 9.67 -27.22 9.15
N GLU A 109 10.10 -28.29 8.48
CA GLU A 109 9.21 -29.08 7.60
C GLU A 109 8.04 -29.72 8.35
N LYS A 110 8.28 -30.21 9.56
CA LYS A 110 7.24 -30.83 10.40
C LYS A 110 6.14 -29.82 10.71
N GLU A 111 6.51 -28.62 11.12
CA GLU A 111 5.63 -27.52 11.46
C GLU A 111 4.84 -27.02 10.25
N GLY A 112 5.50 -26.92 9.08
CA GLY A 112 4.86 -26.59 7.82
C GLY A 112 3.77 -27.61 7.43
N ARG A 113 4.05 -28.91 7.59
CA ARG A 113 3.05 -29.98 7.34
C ARG A 113 1.89 -29.92 8.32
N LEU A 114 2.17 -29.79 9.61
CA LEU A 114 1.13 -29.68 10.65
C LEU A 114 0.19 -28.49 10.38
N LEU A 115 0.74 -27.34 10.00
CA LEU A 115 -0.05 -26.17 9.64
C LEU A 115 -0.93 -26.44 8.41
N GLY A 116 -0.37 -27.04 7.35
CA GLY A 116 -1.11 -27.41 6.15
C GLY A 116 -2.26 -28.40 6.42
N GLU A 117 -2.00 -29.43 7.23
CA GLU A 117 -3.00 -30.43 7.64
C GLU A 117 -4.14 -29.79 8.43
N ALA A 118 -3.82 -28.95 9.41
CA ALA A 118 -4.82 -28.26 10.21
C ALA A 118 -5.69 -27.29 9.40
N ILE A 119 -5.11 -26.59 8.42
CA ILE A 119 -5.87 -25.72 7.51
C ILE A 119 -6.86 -26.54 6.69
N ARG A 120 -6.44 -27.69 6.14
CA ARG A 120 -7.32 -28.59 5.38
C ARG A 120 -8.44 -29.15 6.26
N ALA A 121 -8.12 -29.58 7.48
CA ALA A 121 -9.11 -30.10 8.44
C ALA A 121 -10.14 -29.02 8.83
N ALA A 122 -9.68 -27.81 9.18
CA ALA A 122 -10.55 -26.70 9.53
C ALA A 122 -11.52 -26.33 8.39
N ARG A 123 -11.07 -26.42 7.14
CA ARG A 123 -11.90 -26.16 5.95
C ARG A 123 -12.91 -27.27 5.66
N SER A 124 -12.61 -28.52 5.98
CA SER A 124 -13.55 -29.63 5.74
C SER A 124 -14.68 -29.73 6.76
N GLU A 125 -14.48 -29.20 7.97
CA GLU A 125 -15.43 -29.35 9.09
C GLU A 125 -16.41 -28.17 9.22
N GLY A 126 -16.07 -26.98 8.70
CA GLY A 126 -16.86 -25.76 8.86
C GLY A 126 -17.85 -25.50 7.73
N GLN A 127 -19.14 -25.31 8.06
CA GLN A 127 -20.08 -24.60 7.18
C GLN A 127 -19.82 -23.08 7.22
N ASP A 128 -19.31 -22.59 8.35
CA ASP A 128 -18.99 -21.20 8.57
C ASP A 128 -17.57 -20.87 8.10
N ARG A 129 -17.47 -19.89 7.20
CA ARG A 129 -16.22 -19.48 6.57
C ARG A 129 -15.70 -18.13 7.07
N GLU A 130 -16.24 -17.64 8.19
CA GLU A 130 -15.78 -16.39 8.80
C GLU A 130 -14.28 -16.46 9.14
N PRO A 131 -13.45 -15.47 8.72
CA PRO A 131 -11.99 -15.53 8.89
C PRO A 131 -11.54 -15.72 10.34
N SER A 132 -12.25 -15.12 11.30
CA SER A 132 -11.94 -15.24 12.73
C SER A 132 -12.05 -16.68 13.21
N ARG A 133 -13.17 -17.35 12.89
CA ARG A 133 -13.47 -18.72 13.30
C ARG A 133 -12.55 -19.72 12.61
N ILE A 134 -12.26 -19.52 11.33
CA ILE A 134 -11.28 -20.37 10.63
C ILE A 134 -9.90 -20.22 11.29
N LEU A 135 -9.43 -19.00 11.57
CA LEU A 135 -8.14 -18.80 12.22
C LEU A 135 -8.09 -19.49 13.61
N GLU A 136 -9.14 -19.37 14.42
CA GLU A 136 -9.24 -20.07 15.71
C GLU A 136 -9.25 -21.60 15.56
N SER A 137 -9.97 -22.09 14.55
CA SER A 137 -10.03 -23.52 14.23
C SER A 137 -8.65 -24.05 13.83
N VAL A 138 -7.91 -23.32 12.99
CA VAL A 138 -6.53 -23.69 12.64
C VAL A 138 -5.62 -23.61 13.88
N ALA A 139 -5.66 -22.50 14.61
CA ALA A 139 -4.82 -22.26 15.79
C ALA A 139 -4.98 -23.34 16.88
N SER A 140 -6.22 -23.80 17.13
CA SER A 140 -6.49 -24.86 18.12
C SER A 140 -5.96 -26.24 17.71
N ARG A 141 -5.77 -26.49 16.41
CA ARG A 141 -5.20 -27.74 15.87
C ARG A 141 -3.68 -27.68 15.77
N VAL A 142 -3.15 -26.49 15.55
CA VAL A 142 -1.73 -26.23 15.32
C VAL A 142 -1.08 -25.83 16.65
N GLN A 143 -0.62 -26.82 17.42
CA GLN A 143 0.13 -26.58 18.65
C GLN A 143 1.61 -26.23 18.36
N LEU A 144 1.86 -25.19 17.57
CA LEU A 144 3.23 -24.72 17.33
C LEU A 144 3.76 -24.09 18.62
N GLY A 145 4.65 -24.81 19.30
CA GLY A 145 5.23 -24.41 20.58
C GLY A 145 6.41 -23.46 20.38
N GLY A 146 6.15 -22.17 20.13
CA GLY A 146 7.22 -21.16 20.09
C GLY A 146 8.24 -21.40 18.99
N VAL A 147 7.75 -21.65 17.78
CA VAL A 147 8.58 -21.99 16.62
C VAL A 147 9.32 -20.76 16.12
N GLU A 148 10.63 -20.94 15.88
CA GLU A 148 11.49 -19.96 15.23
C GLU A 148 11.36 -20.07 13.70
N VAL A 149 11.21 -18.93 13.04
CA VAL A 149 11.08 -18.83 11.58
C VAL A 149 12.37 -18.29 10.98
N ARG A 150 12.95 -19.03 10.03
CA ARG A 150 14.16 -18.63 9.29
C ARG A 150 13.86 -18.54 7.79
N PRO A 151 13.21 -17.46 7.34
CA PRO A 151 12.77 -17.33 5.96
C PRO A 151 13.97 -17.00 5.04
N PRO A 152 13.88 -17.32 3.73
CA PRO A 152 14.81 -16.75 2.76
C PRO A 152 14.65 -15.23 2.70
N SER A 153 15.74 -14.50 2.47
CA SER A 153 15.66 -13.04 2.28
C SER A 153 14.93 -12.70 0.98
N VAL A 154 14.25 -11.54 0.95
CA VAL A 154 13.59 -11.02 -0.26
C VAL A 154 14.57 -11.00 -1.43
N ALA A 155 15.78 -10.48 -1.22
CA ALA A 155 16.83 -10.46 -2.24
C ALA A 155 17.18 -11.85 -2.81
N SER A 156 17.25 -12.88 -1.96
CA SER A 156 17.52 -14.25 -2.39
C SER A 156 16.36 -14.86 -3.19
N VAL A 157 15.12 -14.46 -2.92
CA VAL A 157 13.96 -14.91 -3.72
C VAL A 157 13.95 -14.20 -5.06
N LEU A 158 14.15 -12.87 -5.06
CA LEU A 158 14.21 -12.06 -6.28
C LEU A 158 15.30 -12.56 -7.24
N SER A 159 16.46 -12.98 -6.74
CA SER A 159 17.53 -13.52 -7.59
C SER A 159 17.17 -14.85 -8.30
N ARG A 160 16.14 -15.56 -7.82
CA ARG A 160 15.64 -16.81 -8.43
C ARG A 160 14.48 -16.58 -9.40
N MET A 161 13.88 -15.39 -9.41
CA MET A 161 12.78 -15.07 -10.34
C MET A 161 13.30 -15.11 -11.78
N ARG A 162 12.59 -15.84 -12.64
CA ARG A 162 12.92 -15.94 -14.07
C ARG A 162 12.40 -14.77 -14.90
N VAL A 163 11.61 -13.87 -14.29
CA VAL A 163 10.80 -12.88 -14.99
C VAL A 163 11.47 -11.50 -14.97
N LYS A 164 11.70 -10.97 -16.17
CA LYS A 164 12.04 -9.56 -16.46
C LYS A 164 10.81 -8.74 -16.90
N GLU A 165 9.60 -9.27 -16.71
CA GLU A 165 8.39 -8.65 -17.26
C GLU A 165 8.03 -7.37 -16.50
N PRO A 166 7.81 -6.27 -17.23
CA PRO A 166 7.42 -5.01 -16.63
C PRO A 166 5.97 -5.10 -16.15
N GLY A 167 5.72 -4.52 -14.97
CA GLY A 167 4.37 -4.31 -14.47
C GLY A 167 4.06 -5.12 -13.20
N TYR A 168 3.27 -4.48 -12.34
CA TYR A 168 2.97 -4.95 -10.99
C TYR A 168 2.40 -6.39 -10.94
N VAL A 169 1.37 -6.66 -11.75
CA VAL A 169 0.63 -7.92 -11.71
C VAL A 169 1.50 -9.11 -12.12
N ALA A 170 2.32 -8.95 -13.18
CA ALA A 170 3.23 -9.97 -13.66
C ALA A 170 4.34 -10.24 -12.64
N PHE A 171 4.90 -9.18 -12.06
CA PHE A 171 5.92 -9.28 -11.02
C PHE A 171 5.42 -10.03 -9.78
N ARG A 172 4.25 -9.65 -9.24
CA ARG A 172 3.63 -10.32 -8.09
C ARG A 172 3.40 -11.81 -8.36
N ARG A 173 2.82 -12.13 -9.52
CA ARG A 173 2.57 -13.54 -9.92
C ARG A 173 3.86 -14.34 -9.97
N SER A 174 4.91 -13.80 -10.61
CA SER A 174 6.20 -14.48 -10.70
C SER A 174 6.86 -14.68 -9.33
N LEU A 175 6.72 -13.70 -8.42
CA LEU A 175 7.22 -13.84 -7.06
C LEU A 175 6.50 -14.99 -6.33
N GLU A 176 5.16 -15.01 -6.36
CA GLU A 176 4.39 -16.07 -5.71
C GLU A 176 4.65 -17.47 -6.32
N GLU A 177 4.83 -17.56 -7.64
CA GLU A 177 5.26 -18.79 -8.32
C GLU A 177 6.64 -19.25 -7.85
N THR A 178 7.58 -18.31 -7.67
CA THR A 178 8.92 -18.60 -7.17
C THR A 178 8.85 -19.11 -5.72
N LEU A 179 8.08 -18.45 -4.85
CA LEU A 179 7.86 -18.90 -3.47
C LEU A 179 7.24 -20.31 -3.42
N ARG A 180 6.26 -20.59 -4.28
CA ARG A 180 5.65 -21.93 -4.41
C ARG A 180 6.67 -22.97 -4.87
N GLY A 181 7.53 -22.64 -5.82
CA GLY A 181 8.62 -23.49 -6.27
C GLY A 181 9.57 -23.87 -5.13
N LEU A 182 9.96 -22.90 -4.30
CA LEU A 182 10.77 -23.14 -3.10
C LEU A 182 10.08 -24.08 -2.10
N ALA A 183 8.76 -23.95 -1.91
CA ALA A 183 8.01 -24.87 -1.06
C ALA A 183 8.00 -26.30 -1.62
N ILE A 184 7.89 -26.47 -2.94
CA ILE A 184 7.91 -27.77 -3.61
C ILE A 184 9.29 -28.44 -3.46
N GLU A 185 10.38 -27.67 -3.62
CA GLU A 185 11.74 -28.16 -3.39
C GLU A 185 11.93 -28.73 -1.98
N ARG A 186 11.19 -28.20 -0.99
CA ARG A 186 11.16 -28.66 0.40
C ARG A 186 10.14 -29.77 0.69
N GLY A 187 9.43 -30.27 -0.34
CA GLY A 187 8.37 -31.27 -0.16
C GLY A 187 7.11 -30.74 0.54
N LEU A 188 6.92 -29.42 0.62
CA LEU A 188 5.79 -28.75 1.30
C LEU A 188 4.80 -28.09 0.33
N GLY A 189 4.86 -28.42 -0.96
CA GLY A 189 4.09 -27.73 -2.00
C GLY A 189 2.57 -27.70 -1.74
N SER A 190 1.98 -28.82 -1.29
CA SER A 190 0.55 -28.89 -0.95
C SER A 190 0.19 -28.08 0.30
N ASP A 191 1.07 -28.09 1.31
CA ASP A 191 0.86 -27.38 2.57
C ASP A 191 0.99 -25.88 2.40
N TYR A 192 1.99 -25.44 1.65
CA TYR A 192 2.15 -24.06 1.22
C TYR A 192 0.95 -23.57 0.43
N SER A 193 0.39 -24.41 -0.46
CA SER A 193 -0.79 -24.02 -1.25
C SER A 193 -2.02 -23.82 -0.37
N ALA A 194 -2.27 -24.75 0.56
CA ALA A 194 -3.35 -24.62 1.53
C ALA A 194 -3.17 -23.35 2.40
N TYR A 195 -1.94 -23.07 2.82
CA TYR A 195 -1.60 -21.85 3.56
C TYR A 195 -1.80 -20.58 2.73
N ALA A 196 -1.34 -20.53 1.48
CA ALA A 196 -1.51 -19.37 0.60
C ALA A 196 -2.98 -19.05 0.33
N GLU A 197 -3.81 -20.08 0.13
CA GLU A 197 -5.26 -19.91 0.01
C GLU A 197 -5.90 -19.46 1.33
N PHE A 198 -5.39 -19.91 2.48
CA PHE A 198 -5.88 -19.50 3.80
C PHE A 198 -5.54 -18.03 4.09
N ILE A 199 -4.34 -17.59 3.72
CA ILE A 199 -3.96 -16.18 3.77
C ILE A 199 -4.80 -15.33 2.81
N GLY A 200 -5.16 -15.86 1.64
CA GLY A 200 -6.08 -15.25 0.67
C GLY A 200 -5.48 -14.10 -0.14
N GLU A 201 -6.08 -13.81 -1.28
CA GLU A 201 -5.64 -12.75 -2.20
C GLU A 201 -6.00 -11.35 -1.68
N THR A 202 -5.25 -10.35 -2.11
CA THR A 202 -5.57 -8.94 -1.84
C THR A 202 -6.95 -8.57 -2.39
N GLY A 203 -7.70 -7.76 -1.64
CA GLY A 203 -9.08 -7.37 -1.96
C GLY A 203 -10.16 -8.36 -1.48
N SER A 204 -9.79 -9.49 -0.86
CA SER A 204 -10.75 -10.50 -0.38
C SER A 204 -11.20 -10.32 1.08
N TYR A 205 -11.60 -9.10 1.47
CA TYR A 205 -12.01 -8.81 2.85
C TYR A 205 -13.20 -9.67 3.29
N GLY A 206 -13.14 -10.24 4.50
CA GLY A 206 -14.12 -11.21 5.01
C GLY A 206 -13.94 -12.63 4.47
N VAL A 207 -12.93 -12.87 3.63
CA VAL A 207 -12.60 -14.20 3.07
C VAL A 207 -11.13 -14.53 3.30
N GLY A 208 -10.21 -13.72 2.77
CA GLY A 208 -8.77 -13.87 2.93
C GLY A 208 -8.29 -13.28 4.25
N LEU A 209 -7.44 -14.01 4.97
CA LEU A 209 -6.99 -13.62 6.28
C LEU A 209 -6.12 -12.35 6.27
N ALA A 210 -5.20 -12.20 5.32
CA ALA A 210 -4.31 -11.03 5.25
C ALA A 210 -5.09 -9.72 5.06
N GLU A 211 -5.96 -9.67 4.05
CA GLU A 211 -6.80 -8.49 3.78
C GLU A 211 -7.72 -8.18 4.96
N THR A 212 -8.30 -9.20 5.59
CA THR A 212 -9.24 -9.04 6.70
C THR A 212 -8.56 -8.47 7.93
N VAL A 213 -7.49 -9.11 8.39
CA VAL A 213 -6.72 -8.65 9.57
C VAL A 213 -6.14 -7.27 9.33
N PHE A 214 -5.56 -7.02 8.15
CA PHE A 214 -5.02 -5.71 7.80
C PHE A 214 -6.09 -4.62 7.86
N SER A 215 -7.25 -4.88 7.25
CA SER A 215 -8.34 -3.90 7.22
C SER A 215 -8.89 -3.62 8.62
N ASP A 216 -9.06 -4.65 9.45
CA ASP A 216 -9.55 -4.51 10.82
C ASP A 216 -8.55 -3.77 11.73
N ILE A 217 -7.24 -3.97 11.54
CA ILE A 217 -6.19 -3.19 12.24
C ILE A 217 -6.15 -1.74 11.75
N TYR A 218 -6.19 -1.55 10.43
CA TYR A 218 -6.00 -0.23 9.83
C TYR A 218 -7.21 0.66 10.07
N TYR A 219 -8.42 0.19 9.75
CA TYR A 219 -9.66 0.97 9.86
C TYR A 219 -10.34 0.85 11.23
N GLY A 220 -10.07 -0.21 12.01
CA GLY A 220 -10.79 -0.44 13.25
C GLY A 220 -12.30 -0.56 13.03
N PRO A 221 -13.15 0.02 13.90
CA PRO A 221 -14.61 0.00 13.73
C PRO A 221 -15.10 0.61 12.40
N LEU A 222 -14.32 1.50 11.79
CA LEU A 222 -14.65 2.18 10.54
C LEU A 222 -14.57 1.26 9.32
N VAL A 223 -14.03 0.04 9.47
CA VAL A 223 -13.91 -0.92 8.37
C VAL A 223 -15.25 -1.24 7.71
N SER A 224 -16.33 -1.22 8.49
CA SER A 224 -17.70 -1.46 8.00
C SER A 224 -18.17 -0.40 7.00
N GLU A 225 -17.75 0.87 7.14
CA GLU A 225 -18.07 1.94 6.19
C GLU A 225 -17.39 1.69 4.83
N PHE A 226 -16.20 1.09 4.81
CA PHE A 226 -15.39 0.93 3.58
C PHE A 226 -15.52 -0.44 2.93
N LYS A 227 -15.77 -1.47 3.73
CA LYS A 227 -15.84 -2.86 3.28
C LYS A 227 -17.26 -3.44 3.34
N GLY A 228 -18.23 -2.67 3.84
CA GLY A 228 -19.63 -3.05 3.96
C GLY A 228 -19.94 -4.11 5.04
N SER A 229 -18.92 -4.61 5.76
CA SER A 229 -19.08 -5.64 6.79
C SER A 229 -17.92 -5.61 7.80
N GLY A 230 -18.04 -6.42 8.85
CA GLY A 230 -17.07 -6.53 9.95
C GLY A 230 -17.14 -5.39 10.97
N PRO A 231 -16.10 -5.18 11.79
CA PRO A 231 -14.84 -5.93 11.78
C PRO A 231 -15.04 -7.42 12.09
N TYR A 232 -14.21 -8.28 11.50
CA TYR A 232 -14.19 -9.72 11.82
C TYR A 232 -13.28 -10.01 13.02
N PHE A 233 -12.33 -9.12 13.30
CA PHE A 233 -11.45 -9.12 14.44
C PHE A 233 -11.52 -7.78 15.17
N ASN A 234 -11.75 -7.80 16.49
CA ASN A 234 -11.72 -6.60 17.30
C ASN A 234 -10.26 -6.27 17.71
N LEU A 235 -9.56 -5.50 16.87
CA LEU A 235 -8.11 -5.25 16.98
C LEU A 235 -7.75 -3.82 17.40
N GLY A 236 -8.71 -3.06 17.91
CA GLY A 236 -8.51 -1.70 18.42
C GLY A 236 -9.21 -0.62 17.59
N GLY A 237 -8.82 0.65 17.81
CA GLY A 237 -9.51 1.81 17.26
C GLY A 237 -9.21 2.15 15.78
N GLY A 238 -8.28 1.44 15.14
CA GLY A 238 -7.82 1.71 13.78
C GLY A 238 -6.54 2.56 13.75
N LEU A 239 -5.50 2.07 13.07
CA LEU A 239 -4.24 2.80 12.90
C LEU A 239 -4.35 4.07 12.04
N TYR A 240 -5.40 4.21 11.22
CA TYR A 240 -5.66 5.46 10.48
C TYR A 240 -5.78 6.68 11.42
N THR A 241 -6.17 6.48 12.68
CA THR A 241 -6.29 7.55 13.68
C THR A 241 -4.94 8.13 14.14
N LYS A 242 -3.83 7.45 13.83
CA LYS A 242 -2.47 7.90 14.17
C LYS A 242 -1.86 8.80 13.11
N GLU A 243 -2.54 8.99 11.98
CA GLU A 243 -2.07 9.84 10.91
C GLU A 243 -2.17 11.31 11.29
N THR A 244 -1.17 12.09 10.88
CA THR A 244 -1.10 13.52 11.20
C THR A 244 -0.97 14.36 9.94
N ARG A 245 -1.21 15.67 10.06
CA ARG A 245 -1.08 16.59 8.92
C ARG A 245 0.38 16.98 8.73
N SER A 246 0.91 16.76 7.54
CA SER A 246 2.28 17.15 7.16
C SER A 246 2.38 18.60 6.72
N ILE A 247 1.32 19.12 6.08
CA ILE A 247 1.30 20.48 5.54
C ILE A 247 0.76 21.50 6.55
N ARG A 248 1.34 22.70 6.57
CA ARG A 248 0.86 23.84 7.35
C ARG A 248 -0.20 24.61 6.57
N GLU A 249 -1.23 25.09 7.26
CA GLU A 249 -2.28 25.92 6.66
C GLU A 249 -1.71 27.17 5.97
N GLU A 250 -0.67 27.77 6.55
CA GLU A 250 -0.01 28.94 5.99
C GLU A 250 0.61 28.67 4.61
N THR A 251 1.14 27.46 4.38
CA THR A 251 1.66 27.07 3.06
C THR A 251 0.54 27.03 2.04
N LEU A 252 -0.62 26.45 2.40
CA LEU A 252 -1.79 26.39 1.51
C LEU A 252 -2.32 27.79 1.19
N ARG A 253 -2.42 28.66 2.20
CA ARG A 253 -2.83 30.07 1.99
C ARG A 253 -1.92 30.81 1.01
N ARG A 254 -0.60 30.70 1.19
CA ARG A 254 0.36 31.33 0.28
C ARG A 254 0.25 30.79 -1.15
N LEU A 255 0.00 29.50 -1.31
CA LEU A 255 -0.23 28.91 -2.62
C LEU A 255 -1.55 29.38 -3.24
N SER A 256 -2.61 29.51 -2.45
CA SER A 256 -3.88 30.07 -2.92
C SER A 256 -3.73 31.55 -3.33
N GLU A 257 -2.87 32.32 -2.66
CA GLU A 257 -2.55 33.70 -3.04
C GLU A 257 -1.78 33.77 -4.37
N ILE A 258 -0.96 32.76 -4.69
CA ILE A 258 -0.17 32.69 -5.93
C ILE A 258 -1.02 32.19 -7.11
N TYR A 259 -1.73 31.07 -6.91
CA TYR A 259 -2.40 30.35 -8.00
C TYR A 259 -3.92 30.59 -8.06
N GLY A 260 -4.54 31.03 -6.97
CA GLY A 260 -6.00 31.00 -6.80
C GLY A 260 -6.44 29.74 -6.03
N ALA A 261 -7.45 29.88 -5.17
CA ALA A 261 -7.96 28.77 -4.35
C ALA A 261 -8.58 27.65 -5.21
N GLU A 262 -9.16 28.01 -6.34
CA GLU A 262 -9.73 27.11 -7.34
C GLU A 262 -8.67 26.31 -8.13
N LYS A 263 -7.39 26.61 -7.93
CA LYS A 263 -6.26 26.00 -8.65
C LYS A 263 -5.40 25.07 -7.78
N LEU A 264 -5.85 24.79 -6.55
CA LEU A 264 -5.25 23.78 -5.69
C LEU A 264 -6.17 22.57 -5.63
N ALA A 265 -5.67 21.36 -5.86
CA ALA A 265 -6.48 20.14 -5.82
C ALA A 265 -5.74 18.96 -5.19
N VAL A 266 -6.48 17.93 -4.80
CA VAL A 266 -5.91 16.67 -4.28
C VAL A 266 -6.17 15.55 -5.28
N VAL A 267 -5.16 14.75 -5.63
CA VAL A 267 -5.31 13.51 -6.39
C VAL A 267 -4.70 12.38 -5.55
N THR A 268 -5.54 11.48 -5.06
CA THR A 268 -5.10 10.45 -4.10
C THR A 268 -5.74 9.10 -4.37
N GLY A 269 -5.03 8.03 -3.99
CA GLY A 269 -5.57 6.67 -3.93
C GLY A 269 -6.63 6.49 -2.83
N ARG A 270 -6.69 7.38 -1.83
CA ARG A 270 -7.67 7.33 -0.75
C ARG A 270 -9.09 7.57 -1.25
N ASN A 271 -10.05 7.02 -0.52
CA ASN A 271 -11.42 7.51 -0.60
C ASN A 271 -11.53 8.88 0.10
N ARG A 272 -12.55 9.65 -0.29
CA ARG A 272 -12.79 10.98 0.24
C ARG A 272 -13.00 10.97 1.74
N ARG A 273 -13.78 10.02 2.26
CA ARG A 273 -14.13 9.95 3.68
C ARG A 273 -12.88 9.87 4.57
N LEU A 274 -11.94 8.99 4.25
CA LEU A 274 -10.69 8.81 4.96
C LEU A 274 -9.78 10.03 4.80
N ALA A 275 -9.68 10.57 3.58
CA ALA A 275 -8.92 11.81 3.34
C ALA A 275 -9.46 12.98 4.18
N MET A 276 -10.79 13.13 4.30
CA MET A 276 -11.41 14.17 5.13
C MET A 276 -11.16 13.96 6.61
N LEU A 277 -11.17 12.72 7.11
CA LEU A 277 -10.87 12.42 8.51
C LEU A 277 -9.45 12.87 8.89
N THR A 278 -8.49 12.73 7.97
CA THR A 278 -7.09 13.07 8.24
C THR A 278 -6.74 14.54 7.91
N ILE A 279 -7.06 15.01 6.70
CA ILE A 279 -6.81 16.41 6.28
C ILE A 279 -7.67 17.38 7.10
N GLY A 280 -8.90 16.99 7.42
CA GLY A 280 -9.85 17.77 8.20
C GLY A 280 -10.09 19.17 7.62
N GLY A 281 -10.07 20.17 8.50
CA GLY A 281 -10.37 21.56 8.13
C GLY A 281 -9.41 22.20 7.12
N LEU A 282 -8.24 21.61 6.84
CA LEU A 282 -7.36 22.10 5.77
C LEU A 282 -7.96 21.86 4.38
N TYR A 283 -8.90 20.92 4.25
CA TYR A 283 -9.45 20.57 2.95
C TYR A 283 -10.18 21.74 2.27
N LYS A 284 -10.66 22.72 3.06
CA LYS A 284 -11.31 23.95 2.55
C LYS A 284 -10.44 24.78 1.59
N HIS A 285 -9.13 24.56 1.57
CA HIS A 285 -8.20 25.26 0.68
C HIS A 285 -8.08 24.62 -0.71
N PHE A 286 -8.68 23.45 -0.93
CA PHE A 286 -8.64 22.76 -2.21
C PHE A 286 -9.95 22.89 -2.96
N ASN A 287 -9.85 22.96 -4.28
CA ASN A 287 -10.95 22.85 -5.22
C ASN A 287 -11.52 21.43 -5.15
N ASP A 288 -12.71 21.34 -4.59
CA ASP A 288 -13.44 20.09 -4.42
C ASP A 288 -13.71 19.37 -5.74
N ARG A 289 -14.18 20.13 -6.73
CA ARG A 289 -14.53 19.61 -8.05
C ARG A 289 -13.31 19.06 -8.79
N ALA A 290 -12.16 19.72 -8.63
CA ALA A 290 -10.92 19.28 -9.26
C ALA A 290 -10.17 18.21 -8.45
N SER A 291 -10.62 17.90 -7.23
CA SER A 291 -10.00 16.86 -6.42
C SER A 291 -10.49 15.48 -6.85
N VAL A 292 -9.58 14.52 -7.00
CA VAL A 292 -9.88 13.16 -7.44
C VAL A 292 -9.51 12.16 -6.34
N PHE A 293 -10.53 11.47 -5.84
CA PHE A 293 -10.39 10.37 -4.88
C PHE A 293 -10.56 9.05 -5.64
N ILE A 294 -9.45 8.46 -6.07
CA ILE A 294 -9.45 7.34 -7.03
C ILE A 294 -10.26 6.15 -6.50
N ALA A 295 -10.20 5.86 -5.21
CA ALA A 295 -11.01 4.78 -4.63
C ALA A 295 -12.52 5.02 -4.83
N ASP A 296 -12.99 6.26 -4.72
CA ASP A 296 -14.40 6.61 -4.91
C ASP A 296 -14.82 6.48 -6.37
N GLU A 297 -13.95 6.86 -7.31
CA GLU A 297 -14.21 6.66 -8.75
C GLU A 297 -14.39 5.18 -9.08
N ILE A 298 -13.53 4.31 -8.51
CA ILE A 298 -13.61 2.85 -8.70
C ILE A 298 -14.87 2.28 -8.04
N MET A 299 -15.19 2.72 -6.82
CA MET A 299 -16.45 2.36 -6.16
C MET A 299 -17.68 2.84 -6.97
N GLY A 300 -17.55 3.95 -7.69
CA GLY A 300 -18.52 4.49 -8.63
C GLY A 300 -18.60 3.77 -9.99
N GLY A 301 -17.80 2.72 -10.20
CA GLY A 301 -17.82 1.89 -11.41
C GLY A 301 -16.69 2.16 -12.41
N ALA A 302 -15.73 3.03 -12.10
CA ALA A 302 -14.54 3.19 -12.91
C ALA A 302 -13.67 1.91 -12.87
N PRO A 303 -12.98 1.57 -13.97
CA PRO A 303 -12.15 0.37 -13.99
C PRO A 303 -10.92 0.53 -13.08
N PRO A 304 -10.43 -0.53 -12.43
CA PRO A 304 -9.24 -0.46 -11.57
C PRO A 304 -7.97 0.09 -12.25
N THR A 305 -7.94 0.11 -13.59
CA THR A 305 -6.84 0.66 -14.39
C THR A 305 -6.68 2.18 -14.27
N ILE A 306 -7.59 2.90 -13.60
CA ILE A 306 -7.42 4.32 -13.29
C ILE A 306 -6.55 4.58 -12.05
N GLN A 307 -6.15 3.54 -11.32
CA GLN A 307 -5.22 3.67 -10.20
C GLN A 307 -3.87 4.20 -10.66
N LYS A 308 -3.16 4.91 -9.77
CA LYS A 308 -1.76 5.29 -9.99
C LYS A 308 -0.96 4.04 -10.39
N PRO A 309 -0.07 4.11 -11.39
CA PRO A 309 0.46 5.30 -12.05
C PRO A 309 -0.33 5.79 -13.28
N SER A 310 -1.60 5.40 -13.44
CA SER A 310 -2.46 5.92 -14.52
C SER A 310 -2.58 7.46 -14.45
N PRO A 311 -2.47 8.18 -15.57
CA PRO A 311 -2.52 9.65 -15.58
C PRO A 311 -3.93 10.23 -15.33
N TYR A 312 -4.94 9.36 -15.20
CA TYR A 312 -6.34 9.72 -15.07
C TYR A 312 -6.59 10.83 -14.04
N GLY A 313 -6.05 10.69 -12.82
CA GLY A 313 -6.29 11.65 -11.74
C GLY A 313 -5.78 13.06 -12.07
N ILE A 314 -4.55 13.17 -12.60
CA ILE A 314 -3.97 14.44 -13.03
C ILE A 314 -4.77 15.04 -14.19
N ILE A 315 -5.13 14.24 -15.20
CA ILE A 315 -5.86 14.72 -16.39
C ILE A 315 -7.24 15.26 -15.99
N LYS A 316 -7.99 14.50 -15.17
CA LYS A 316 -9.30 14.93 -14.68
C LYS A 316 -9.19 16.21 -13.86
N SER A 317 -8.25 16.25 -12.91
CA SER A 317 -8.01 17.43 -12.07
C SER A 317 -7.65 18.67 -12.89
N ALA A 318 -6.73 18.54 -13.86
CA ALA A 318 -6.34 19.62 -14.77
C ALA A 318 -7.52 20.14 -15.59
N SER A 319 -8.33 19.22 -16.12
CA SER A 319 -9.54 19.54 -16.89
C SER A 319 -10.57 20.31 -16.05
N ASP A 320 -10.86 19.84 -14.84
CA ASP A 320 -11.83 20.48 -13.94
C ASP A 320 -11.33 21.82 -13.37
N MET A 321 -10.02 22.01 -13.22
CA MET A 321 -9.42 23.32 -12.94
C MET A 321 -9.39 24.23 -14.16
N GLY A 322 -9.47 23.68 -15.37
CA GLY A 322 -9.24 24.41 -16.62
C GLY A 322 -7.81 24.93 -16.73
N VAL A 323 -6.82 24.11 -16.38
CA VAL A 323 -5.39 24.46 -16.50
C VAL A 323 -4.64 23.46 -17.37
N PRO A 324 -3.94 23.91 -18.43
CA PRO A 324 -3.11 23.03 -19.26
C PRO A 324 -1.73 22.74 -18.62
N THR A 325 -1.36 23.51 -17.59
CA THR A 325 -0.06 23.41 -16.91
C THR A 325 -0.25 23.40 -15.39
N LEU A 326 0.37 22.44 -14.70
CA LEU A 326 0.28 22.32 -13.24
C LEU A 326 1.54 21.74 -12.61
N ILE A 327 1.71 21.94 -11.31
CA ILE A 327 2.70 21.21 -10.51
C ILE A 327 1.99 20.03 -9.84
N TYR A 328 2.56 18.84 -9.93
CA TYR A 328 2.09 17.70 -9.15
C TYR A 328 3.06 17.45 -8.00
N VAL A 329 2.57 17.37 -6.77
CA VAL A 329 3.40 17.16 -5.57
C VAL A 329 3.09 15.77 -5.03
N GLY A 330 4.06 14.85 -5.11
CA GLY A 330 3.95 13.45 -4.67
C GLY A 330 5.23 12.97 -3.97
N ASP A 331 5.15 11.90 -3.20
CA ASP A 331 6.28 11.33 -2.45
C ASP A 331 6.81 10.02 -3.04
N SER A 332 6.07 9.41 -3.97
CA SER A 332 6.31 8.03 -4.40
C SER A 332 6.81 7.88 -5.84
N ALA A 333 7.29 6.68 -6.18
CA ALA A 333 7.67 6.36 -7.57
C ALA A 333 6.44 6.30 -8.51
N GLU A 334 5.27 5.93 -8.01
CA GLU A 334 4.03 5.92 -8.80
C GLU A 334 3.57 7.34 -9.14
N ASP A 335 3.81 8.30 -8.26
CA ASP A 335 3.56 9.72 -8.49
C ASP A 335 4.42 10.26 -9.63
N ILE A 336 5.71 9.94 -9.63
CA ILE A 336 6.64 10.26 -10.73
C ILE A 336 6.12 9.68 -12.05
N ALA A 337 5.72 8.41 -12.04
CA ALA A 337 5.23 7.73 -13.23
C ALA A 337 3.89 8.33 -13.70
N MET A 338 2.97 8.66 -12.80
CA MET A 338 1.69 9.29 -13.12
C MET A 338 1.88 10.67 -13.75
N ALA A 339 2.74 11.49 -13.17
CA ALA A 339 3.13 12.81 -13.69
C ALA A 339 3.71 12.70 -15.12
N GLN A 340 4.62 11.74 -15.33
CA GLN A 340 5.20 11.47 -16.65
C GLN A 340 4.16 11.01 -17.66
N ASN A 341 3.31 10.05 -17.29
CA ASN A 341 2.24 9.57 -18.16
C ASN A 341 1.30 10.71 -18.54
N ALA A 342 0.96 11.62 -17.61
CA ALA A 342 0.07 12.75 -17.91
C ALA A 342 0.70 13.74 -18.92
N SER A 343 2.03 13.84 -18.96
CA SER A 343 2.73 14.64 -19.96
C SER A 343 2.54 14.12 -21.39
N GLU A 344 2.35 12.81 -21.56
CA GLU A 344 2.06 12.20 -22.88
C GLU A 344 0.67 12.60 -23.40
N PHE A 345 -0.25 13.01 -22.51
CA PHE A 345 -1.59 13.49 -22.84
C PHE A 345 -1.67 15.03 -22.94
N GLY A 346 -0.53 15.70 -23.03
CA GLY A 346 -0.46 17.15 -23.25
C GLY A 346 -0.57 18.00 -21.98
N ILE A 347 -0.71 17.39 -20.80
CA ILE A 347 -0.67 18.12 -19.52
C ILE A 347 0.78 18.39 -19.15
N ARG A 348 1.21 19.65 -19.20
CA ARG A 348 2.58 19.99 -18.80
C ARG A 348 2.66 20.00 -17.27
N ASN A 349 3.42 19.07 -16.73
CA ASN A 349 3.62 18.98 -15.29
C ASN A 349 5.05 18.62 -14.91
N THR A 350 5.39 18.92 -13.66
CA THR A 350 6.59 18.41 -13.00
C THR A 350 6.21 17.84 -11.64
N LEU A 351 6.94 16.80 -11.23
CA LEU A 351 7.10 16.46 -9.82
C LEU A 351 8.10 17.41 -9.17
#